data_AF-A0A5C3E9Q6-F1
#
_entry.id   AF-A0A5C3E9Q6-F1
#
_cell.length_a   1.000
_cell.length_b   1.000
_cell.length_c   1.000
_cell.angle_alpha   90.00
_cell.angle_beta   90.00
_cell.angle_gamma   90.00
#
_symmetry.space_group_name_H-M   'P 1'
#
loop_
_entity.id
_entity.type
_entity.pdbx_description
1 polymer ?
#
loop_
_entity_poly.entity_id
_entity_poly.type
_entity_poly.pdbx_seq_one_letter_code
_entity_poly.pdbx_strand_id
1 'polypeptide(L)'
;MPAKTAEAMARKRSNNAVREAKKRQRYRDSRGQSTQIDLSRQHHIKTKTDLSKADDIECTAIDQPGGIEQHQDNVTLVDRDTDQVILQRIAPSSYSKALELQTSSLLGKYYYDRYLAEKTSTYLIQKNGSHKFKLTRRKVIEHHLGIWHTQGKLDLNFTKETSNPRYKAEALDLLNWARQHTHRAMNTAKYLIDLRFRSNIASRRKGKRWLASIFGSRSVKLLHPDWTTVAFFSSFAGGIHRDTEDCIPSYLFNFGEAAWIKLPEFSAKILIEPLDLVILNSRTFYHRTKPLDDSRSKDAGDRWAFSGFFRESIFNREAVCKIAQWRLDAIFEDHKE
;
A
#
# COMPACT_ATOMS: atom_id res chain seq x y z
N MET A 1 11.04 -45.77 -11.75
CA MET A 1 12.22 -44.87 -11.60
C MET A 1 12.97 -45.30 -10.35
N PRO A 2 14.30 -45.52 -10.39
CA PRO A 2 15.05 -45.94 -9.20
C PRO A 2 15.07 -44.83 -8.15
N ALA A 3 14.91 -45.22 -6.87
CA ALA A 3 14.99 -44.31 -5.75
C ALA A 3 16.41 -43.72 -5.64
N LYS A 4 16.53 -42.41 -5.39
CA LYS A 4 17.82 -41.76 -5.23
C LYS A 4 18.51 -42.27 -3.96
N THR A 5 19.81 -42.56 -4.06
CA THR A 5 20.62 -43.00 -2.92
C THR A 5 20.67 -41.95 -1.82
N ALA A 6 20.88 -42.39 -0.57
CA ALA A 6 20.97 -41.49 0.59
C ALA A 6 22.08 -40.43 0.42
N GLU A 7 23.22 -40.81 -0.15
CA GLU A 7 24.32 -39.88 -0.48
C GLU A 7 23.92 -38.83 -1.51
N ALA A 8 23.19 -39.20 -2.56
CA ALA A 8 22.73 -38.25 -3.58
C ALA A 8 21.76 -37.22 -2.96
N MET A 9 20.93 -37.64 -2.02
CA MET A 9 20.03 -36.75 -1.27
C MET A 9 20.81 -35.83 -0.32
N ALA A 10 21.82 -36.33 0.38
CA ALA A 10 22.68 -35.54 1.26
C ALA A 10 23.48 -34.48 0.48
N ARG A 11 24.09 -34.86 -0.66
CA ARG A 11 24.80 -33.94 -1.55
C ARG A 11 23.88 -32.87 -2.12
N LYS A 12 22.64 -33.21 -2.51
CA LYS A 12 21.62 -32.24 -2.95
C LYS A 12 21.26 -31.25 -1.84
N ARG A 13 21.06 -31.72 -0.60
CA ARG A 13 20.78 -30.86 0.56
C ARG A 13 21.92 -29.90 0.85
N SER A 14 23.17 -30.39 0.85
CA SER A 14 24.36 -29.57 1.04
C SER A 14 24.51 -28.50 -0.04
N ASN A 15 24.39 -28.88 -1.32
CA ASN A 15 24.46 -27.92 -2.43
C ASN A 15 23.34 -26.87 -2.38
N ASN A 16 22.13 -27.27 -1.99
CA ASN A 16 21.02 -26.33 -1.77
C ASN A 16 21.32 -25.39 -0.60
N ALA A 17 21.89 -25.89 0.50
CA ALA A 17 22.26 -25.06 1.65
C ALA A 17 23.35 -24.03 1.29
N VAL A 18 24.36 -24.41 0.50
CA VAL A 18 25.40 -23.49 0.01
C VAL A 18 24.82 -22.45 -0.95
N ARG A 19 23.92 -22.85 -1.86
CA ARG A 19 23.22 -21.91 -2.76
C ARG A 19 22.35 -20.93 -1.98
N GLU A 20 21.61 -21.41 -0.99
CA GLU A 20 20.82 -20.58 -0.09
C GLU A 20 21.69 -19.64 0.74
N ALA A 21 22.83 -20.11 1.25
CA ALA A 21 23.78 -19.27 1.98
C ALA A 21 24.35 -18.16 1.09
N LYS A 22 24.76 -18.47 -0.15
CA LYS A 22 25.21 -17.46 -1.13
C LYS A 22 24.11 -16.47 -1.49
N LYS A 23 22.87 -16.93 -1.69
CA LYS A 23 21.70 -16.04 -1.91
C LYS A 23 21.48 -15.11 -0.70
N ARG A 24 21.52 -15.64 0.52
CA ARG A 24 21.39 -14.86 1.76
C ARG A 24 22.49 -13.82 1.92
N GLN A 25 23.74 -14.18 1.58
CA GLN A 25 24.88 -13.27 1.66
C GLN A 25 24.74 -12.12 0.66
N ARG A 26 24.48 -12.40 -0.62
CA ARG A 26 24.23 -11.37 -1.64
C ARG A 26 23.09 -10.41 -1.26
N TYR A 27 22.08 -10.93 -0.59
CA TYR A 27 20.94 -10.14 -0.14
C TYR A 27 21.25 -9.25 1.07
N ARG A 28 22.15 -9.69 1.97
CA ARG A 28 22.66 -8.86 3.07
C ARG A 28 23.54 -7.73 2.54
N ASP A 29 24.43 -8.05 1.60
CA ASP A 29 25.43 -7.12 1.10
C ASP A 29 24.80 -5.98 0.26
N SER A 30 23.63 -6.21 -0.35
CA SER A 30 22.92 -5.21 -1.18
C SER A 30 21.93 -4.31 -0.43
N ARG A 31 21.47 -4.66 0.78
CA ARG A 31 20.28 -3.99 1.38
C ARG A 31 20.48 -3.39 2.76
N GLY A 32 21.72 -3.23 3.21
CA GLY A 32 22.06 -2.69 4.53
C GLY A 32 21.89 -1.18 4.68
N GLN A 33 21.93 -0.41 3.59
CA GLN A 33 21.82 1.05 3.62
C GLN A 33 20.78 1.54 2.60
N SER A 34 20.09 2.63 2.94
CA SER A 34 19.17 3.33 2.05
C SER A 34 19.95 4.46 1.40
N THR A 35 20.06 4.46 0.08
CA THR A 35 20.71 5.54 -0.68
C THR A 35 19.80 6.76 -0.64
N GLN A 36 20.29 7.88 -0.12
CA GLN A 36 19.57 9.14 -0.17
C GLN A 36 19.85 9.85 -1.50
N ILE A 37 18.80 10.34 -2.15
CA ILE A 37 18.87 11.08 -3.41
C ILE A 37 18.09 12.39 -3.22
N ASP A 38 18.80 13.51 -3.33
CA ASP A 38 18.23 14.85 -3.19
C ASP A 38 17.74 15.38 -4.54
N LEU A 39 16.42 15.51 -4.66
CA LEU A 39 15.73 15.95 -5.87
C LEU A 39 15.41 17.45 -5.80
N SER A 40 15.72 18.17 -6.87
CA SER A 40 15.27 19.55 -7.05
C SER A 40 13.90 19.58 -7.71
N ARG A 41 13.01 20.44 -7.22
CA ARG A 41 11.71 20.66 -7.87
C ARG A 41 11.93 21.35 -9.20
N GLN A 42 11.39 20.77 -10.27
CA GLN A 42 11.44 21.29 -11.64
C GLN A 42 10.12 21.94 -12.04
N HIS A 43 9.02 21.50 -11.43
CA HIS A 43 7.67 21.98 -11.73
C HIS A 43 6.91 22.29 -10.44
N HIS A 44 6.03 23.30 -10.51
CA HIS A 44 5.13 23.67 -9.42
C HIS A 44 3.68 23.49 -9.88
N ILE A 45 2.98 22.54 -9.28
CA ILE A 45 1.57 22.28 -9.59
C ILE A 45 0.71 23.07 -8.60
N LYS A 46 0.21 24.23 -9.00
CA LYS A 46 -0.56 25.12 -8.13
C LYS A 46 -2.07 24.96 -8.31
N THR A 47 -2.50 24.62 -9.52
CA THR A 47 -3.91 24.61 -9.91
C THR A 47 -4.36 23.27 -10.48
N LYS A 48 -5.67 23.08 -10.59
CA LYS A 48 -6.24 21.89 -11.27
C LYS A 48 -5.88 21.84 -12.76
N THR A 49 -5.72 22.98 -13.42
CA THR A 49 -5.32 23.06 -14.83
C THR A 49 -3.89 22.58 -15.04
N ASP A 50 -3.02 22.78 -14.03
CA ASP A 50 -1.66 22.26 -14.07
C ASP A 50 -1.64 20.73 -14.00
N LEU A 51 -2.58 20.10 -13.28
CA LEU A 51 -2.68 18.64 -13.18
C LEU A 51 -2.96 17.97 -14.52
N SER A 52 -3.80 18.56 -15.37
CA SER A 52 -4.05 18.01 -16.71
C SER A 52 -2.81 18.06 -17.61
N LYS A 53 -1.95 19.06 -17.43
CA LYS A 53 -0.68 19.18 -18.16
C LYS A 53 0.41 18.31 -17.52
N ALA A 54 0.31 18.06 -16.22
CA ALA A 54 1.28 17.26 -15.49
C ALA A 54 1.26 15.78 -15.92
N ASP A 55 0.19 15.31 -16.55
CA ASP A 55 0.14 13.97 -17.11
C ASP A 55 1.15 13.77 -18.26
N ASP A 56 1.51 14.86 -18.94
CA ASP A 56 2.46 14.93 -20.06
C ASP A 56 3.91 15.20 -19.62
N ILE A 57 4.16 15.49 -18.34
CA ILE A 57 5.52 15.71 -17.83
C ILE A 57 6.32 14.41 -17.96
N GLU A 58 7.39 14.45 -18.74
CA GLU A 58 8.32 13.35 -18.87
C GLU A 58 9.06 13.13 -17.54
N CYS A 59 9.04 11.88 -17.07
CA CYS A 59 9.69 11.51 -15.81
C CYS A 59 10.85 10.55 -16.11
N THR A 60 12.04 10.93 -15.64
CA THR A 60 13.26 10.14 -15.76
C THR A 60 13.33 9.11 -14.63
N ALA A 61 13.75 7.89 -14.96
CA ALA A 61 13.88 6.84 -13.96
C ALA A 61 15.06 7.13 -13.03
N ILE A 62 14.79 7.16 -11.73
CA ILE A 62 15.81 7.14 -10.68
C ILE A 62 16.14 5.67 -10.44
N ASP A 63 17.41 5.30 -10.61
CA ASP A 63 17.95 3.96 -10.41
C ASP A 63 17.50 2.88 -11.42
N GLN A 64 17.82 3.08 -12.70
CA GLN A 64 17.92 1.94 -13.61
C GLN A 64 19.30 1.30 -13.48
N PRO A 65 19.43 0.12 -12.84
CA PRO A 65 20.64 -0.64 -13.00
C PRO A 65 20.79 -1.06 -14.47
N GLY A 66 21.95 -0.80 -15.05
CA GLY A 66 22.33 -1.35 -16.34
C GLY A 66 22.57 -2.86 -16.22
N GLY A 67 21.51 -3.68 -16.26
CA GLY A 67 21.65 -5.14 -16.32
C GLY A 67 20.47 -5.93 -15.75
N ILE A 68 20.16 -7.05 -16.40
CA ILE A 68 18.97 -7.91 -16.23
C ILE A 68 18.86 -8.61 -14.85
N GLU A 69 19.82 -8.44 -13.92
CA GLU A 69 19.82 -9.14 -12.62
C GLU A 69 20.29 -8.31 -11.42
N GLN A 70 20.16 -6.98 -11.43
CA GLN A 70 20.50 -6.17 -10.26
C GLN A 70 19.26 -5.92 -9.39
N HIS A 71 19.21 -6.56 -8.22
CA HIS A 71 18.31 -6.20 -7.15
C HIS A 71 18.47 -4.71 -6.85
N GLN A 72 17.39 -3.94 -6.94
CA GLN A 72 17.49 -2.52 -6.67
C GLN A 72 17.65 -2.27 -5.15
N ASP A 73 18.51 -1.31 -4.83
CA ASP A 73 18.84 -0.91 -3.46
C ASP A 73 17.68 -0.15 -2.79
N ASN A 74 17.71 -0.05 -1.46
CA ASN A 74 16.75 0.80 -0.76
C ASN A 74 17.04 2.28 -1.08
N VAL A 75 15.99 3.07 -1.30
CA VAL A 75 16.13 4.46 -1.77
C VAL A 75 15.29 5.39 -0.92
N THR A 76 15.87 6.53 -0.53
CA THR A 76 15.18 7.65 0.11
C THR A 76 15.28 8.87 -0.80
N LEU A 77 14.15 9.33 -1.33
CA LEU A 77 14.05 10.56 -2.11
C LEU A 77 13.74 11.72 -1.16
N VAL A 78 14.57 12.75 -1.19
CA VAL A 78 14.44 13.95 -0.35
C VAL A 78 14.28 15.17 -1.26
N ASP A 79 13.37 16.05 -0.89
CA ASP A 79 13.23 17.35 -1.56
C ASP A 79 14.37 18.26 -1.12
N ARG A 80 15.28 18.59 -2.05
CA ARG A 80 16.48 19.38 -1.80
C ARG A 80 16.16 20.73 -1.16
N ASP A 81 15.03 21.33 -1.51
CA ASP A 81 14.71 22.70 -1.11
C ASP A 81 14.09 22.77 0.30
N THR A 82 13.44 21.69 0.74
CA THR A 82 12.69 21.68 2.03
C THR A 82 13.20 20.66 3.04
N ASP A 83 14.16 19.81 2.65
CA ASP A 83 14.65 18.66 3.41
C ASP A 83 13.51 17.74 3.89
N GLN A 84 12.40 17.71 3.15
CA GLN A 84 11.30 16.77 3.43
C GLN A 84 11.53 15.48 2.66
N VAL A 85 11.35 14.34 3.34
CA VAL A 85 11.30 13.04 2.66
C VAL A 85 10.07 13.01 1.76
N ILE A 86 10.30 12.78 0.47
CA ILE A 86 9.26 12.62 -0.53
C ILE A 86 8.74 11.18 -0.45
N LEU A 87 9.65 10.23 -0.63
CA LEU A 87 9.35 8.81 -0.73
C LEU A 87 10.53 8.00 -0.22
N GLN A 88 10.25 6.88 0.43
CA GLN A 88 11.24 5.86 0.72
C GLN A 88 10.74 4.51 0.19
N ARG A 89 11.59 3.82 -0.57
CA ARG A 89 11.32 2.47 -1.05
C ARG A 89 12.24 1.51 -0.32
N ILE A 90 11.63 0.52 0.33
CA ILE A 90 12.30 -0.48 1.13
C ILE A 90 11.87 -1.84 0.59
N ALA A 91 12.84 -2.54 0.03
CA ALA A 91 12.63 -3.90 -0.40
C ALA A 91 12.92 -4.85 0.79
N PRO A 92 12.50 -6.13 0.77
CA PRO A 92 12.77 -7.02 1.90
C PRO A 92 14.28 -7.08 2.19
N SER A 93 14.69 -7.35 3.44
CA SER A 93 16.11 -7.29 3.88
C SER A 93 16.83 -8.63 3.92
N SER A 94 16.11 -9.74 3.77
CA SER A 94 16.69 -11.06 3.49
C SER A 94 15.78 -11.87 2.57
N TYR A 95 16.34 -12.88 1.89
CA TYR A 95 15.56 -13.85 1.13
C TYR A 95 14.47 -14.55 1.99
N SER A 96 14.77 -14.84 3.26
CA SER A 96 13.78 -15.41 4.20
C SER A 96 12.60 -14.45 4.41
N LYS A 97 12.87 -13.15 4.56
CA LYS A 97 11.82 -12.13 4.67
C LYS A 97 11.04 -11.94 3.38
N ALA A 98 11.70 -12.01 2.23
CA ALA A 98 11.03 -12.01 0.94
C ALA A 98 10.05 -13.20 0.82
N LEU A 99 10.48 -14.41 1.21
CA LEU A 99 9.63 -15.61 1.16
C LEU A 99 8.46 -15.56 2.16
N GLU A 100 8.69 -15.02 3.37
CA GLU A 100 7.61 -14.76 4.35
C GLU A 100 6.58 -13.78 3.78
N LEU A 101 7.03 -12.68 3.17
CA LEU A 101 6.15 -11.68 2.56
C LEU A 101 5.44 -12.21 1.31
N GLN A 102 6.10 -13.05 0.52
CA GLN A 102 5.51 -13.73 -0.64
C GLN A 102 4.41 -14.70 -0.23
N THR A 103 4.67 -15.55 0.77
CA THR A 103 3.63 -16.43 1.32
C THR A 103 2.45 -15.62 1.85
N SER A 104 2.74 -14.53 2.57
CA SER A 104 1.71 -13.62 3.04
C SER A 104 0.95 -12.96 1.90
N SER A 105 1.59 -12.57 0.79
CA SER A 105 0.92 -11.90 -0.32
C SER A 105 -0.02 -12.85 -1.06
N LEU A 106 0.35 -14.12 -1.25
CA LEU A 106 -0.53 -15.13 -1.84
C LEU A 106 -1.81 -15.31 -1.02
N LEU A 107 -1.69 -15.38 0.31
CA LEU A 107 -2.86 -15.43 1.19
C LEU A 107 -3.70 -14.14 1.11
N GLY A 108 -3.04 -12.99 0.95
CA GLY A 108 -3.73 -11.71 0.77
C GLY A 108 -4.53 -11.66 -0.51
N LYS A 109 -3.95 -12.15 -1.61
CA LYS A 109 -4.63 -12.26 -2.90
C LYS A 109 -5.86 -13.15 -2.79
N TYR A 110 -5.76 -14.28 -2.09
CA TYR A 110 -6.92 -15.15 -1.80
C TYR A 110 -8.05 -14.40 -1.06
N TYR A 111 -7.74 -13.68 0.03
CA TYR A 111 -8.75 -12.90 0.76
C TYR A 111 -9.33 -11.77 -0.09
N TYR A 112 -8.49 -11.12 -0.90
CA TYR A 112 -8.93 -10.04 -1.76
C TYR A 112 -9.86 -10.54 -2.87
N ASP A 113 -9.54 -11.66 -3.51
CA ASP A 113 -10.38 -12.27 -4.54
C ASP A 113 -11.72 -12.73 -3.98
N ARG A 114 -11.76 -13.31 -2.76
CA ARG A 114 -13.01 -13.63 -2.07
C ARG A 114 -13.85 -12.38 -1.79
N TYR A 115 -13.22 -11.34 -1.27
CA TYR A 115 -13.89 -10.06 -1.02
C TYR A 115 -14.47 -9.45 -2.31
N LEU A 116 -13.74 -9.53 -3.43
CA LEU A 116 -14.20 -9.06 -4.73
C LEU A 116 -15.34 -9.92 -5.30
N ALA A 117 -15.31 -11.23 -5.10
CA ALA A 117 -16.35 -12.15 -5.57
C ALA A 117 -17.72 -11.85 -4.94
N GLU A 118 -17.74 -11.48 -3.65
CA GLU A 118 -18.98 -11.11 -2.96
C GLU A 118 -19.51 -9.72 -3.35
N LYS A 119 -18.63 -8.85 -3.85
CA LYS A 119 -19.04 -7.54 -4.36
C LYS A 119 -19.74 -7.67 -5.70
N THR A 120 -21.04 -7.40 -5.69
CA THR A 120 -21.83 -7.27 -6.91
C THR A 120 -21.27 -6.14 -7.77
N SER A 121 -21.10 -6.39 -9.07
CA SER A 121 -20.64 -5.37 -10.01
C SER A 121 -21.63 -4.21 -10.02
N THR A 122 -21.18 -3.00 -9.66
CA THR A 122 -22.01 -1.80 -9.70
C THR A 122 -22.06 -1.28 -11.14
N TYR A 123 -23.23 -1.35 -11.78
CA TYR A 123 -23.45 -0.79 -13.10
C TYR A 123 -23.81 0.69 -12.98
N LEU A 124 -23.13 1.57 -13.71
CA LEU A 124 -23.57 2.94 -13.90
C LEU A 124 -24.32 3.04 -15.22
N ILE A 125 -25.57 3.50 -15.14
CA ILE A 125 -26.36 3.89 -16.31
C ILE A 125 -26.02 5.36 -16.59
N GLN A 126 -25.21 5.62 -17.62
CA GLN A 126 -25.02 6.98 -18.12
C GLN A 126 -26.10 7.31 -19.16
N LYS A 127 -26.89 8.34 -18.90
CA LYS A 127 -27.87 8.89 -19.84
C LYS A 127 -27.17 9.96 -20.69
N ASN A 128 -26.78 9.60 -21.91
CA ASN A 128 -26.37 10.60 -22.90
C ASN A 128 -27.61 11.13 -23.60
N GLY A 129 -27.66 12.45 -23.84
CA GLY A 129 -28.71 13.08 -24.64
C GLY A 129 -28.89 12.33 -25.96
N SER A 130 -30.14 12.05 -26.33
CA SER A 130 -30.62 11.07 -27.31
C SER A 130 -30.60 9.60 -26.84
N HIS A 131 -31.68 9.16 -26.18
CA HIS A 131 -32.22 7.79 -25.97
C HIS A 131 -31.30 6.54 -25.86
N LYS A 132 -29.97 6.67 -25.73
CA LYS A 132 -29.02 5.56 -25.63
C LYS A 132 -28.46 5.49 -24.22
N PHE A 133 -28.85 4.45 -23.48
CA PHE A 133 -28.25 4.10 -22.20
C PHE A 133 -26.93 3.38 -22.45
N LYS A 134 -25.80 3.98 -22.04
CA LYS A 134 -24.54 3.26 -22.01
C LYS A 134 -24.37 2.63 -20.63
N LEU A 135 -24.43 1.30 -20.57
CA LEU A 135 -24.08 0.56 -19.37
C LEU A 135 -22.55 0.52 -19.27
N THR A 136 -21.97 1.40 -18.46
CA THR A 136 -20.54 1.31 -18.14
C THR A 136 -20.41 0.59 -16.80
N ARG A 137 -19.76 -0.58 -16.81
CA ARG A 137 -19.36 -1.27 -15.58
C ARG A 137 -18.40 -0.34 -14.85
N ARG A 138 -18.78 0.17 -13.68
CA ARG A 138 -17.86 0.92 -12.84
C ARG A 138 -16.92 -0.14 -12.26
N LYS A 139 -15.74 -0.31 -12.86
CA LYS A 139 -14.66 -1.03 -12.18
C LYS A 139 -14.32 -0.12 -10.99
N VAL A 140 -14.90 -0.39 -9.84
CA VAL A 140 -14.46 0.26 -8.60
C VAL A 140 -13.04 -0.23 -8.42
N ILE A 141 -12.07 0.62 -8.76
CA ILE A 141 -10.66 0.23 -8.80
C ILE A 141 -10.10 0.14 -7.37
N GLU A 142 -10.75 0.85 -6.44
CA GLU A 142 -10.28 1.09 -5.08
C GLU A 142 -11.32 0.74 -4.01
N HIS A 143 -10.89 0.00 -2.99
CA HIS A 143 -11.74 -0.47 -1.90
C HIS A 143 -11.17 -0.08 -0.54
N HIS A 144 -11.92 0.71 0.23
CA HIS A 144 -11.49 1.33 1.47
C HIS A 144 -12.00 0.53 2.67
N LEU A 145 -11.09 -0.04 3.47
CA LEU A 145 -11.42 -0.77 4.68
C LEU A 145 -10.79 -0.12 5.93
N GLY A 146 -11.50 -0.14 7.06
CA GLY A 146 -11.03 0.41 8.34
C GLY A 146 -11.95 1.49 8.87
N ILE A 147 -11.41 2.43 9.65
CA ILE A 147 -12.13 3.55 10.26
C ILE A 147 -11.72 4.86 9.59
N TRP A 148 -12.70 5.68 9.22
CA TRP A 148 -12.46 7.00 8.63
C TRP A 148 -13.54 8.01 9.04
N HIS A 149 -13.28 9.28 8.75
CA HIS A 149 -14.31 10.31 8.79
C HIS A 149 -15.08 10.29 7.48
N THR A 150 -16.41 10.40 7.54
CA THR A 150 -17.23 10.62 6.34
C THR A 150 -16.95 11.99 5.74
N GLN A 151 -17.33 12.18 4.48
CA GLN A 151 -17.17 13.46 3.78
C GLN A 151 -17.83 14.59 4.60
N GLY A 152 -17.11 15.69 4.78
CA GLY A 152 -17.55 16.81 5.63
C GLY A 152 -17.37 16.57 7.12
N LYS A 153 -16.68 15.49 7.53
CA LYS A 153 -16.37 15.16 8.94
C LYS A 153 -17.63 14.99 9.81
N LEU A 154 -18.74 14.59 9.20
CA LEU A 154 -20.03 14.47 9.88
C LEU A 154 -20.05 13.28 10.84
N ASP A 155 -19.46 12.15 10.42
CA ASP A 155 -19.42 10.91 11.18
C ASP A 155 -17.99 10.37 11.29
N LEU A 156 -17.67 9.77 12.45
CA LEU A 156 -16.52 8.89 12.60
C LEU A 156 -17.00 7.44 12.70
N ASN A 157 -16.65 6.62 11.72
CA ASN A 157 -17.15 5.24 11.65
C ASN A 157 -16.24 4.32 10.81
N PHE A 158 -16.48 3.01 10.89
CA PHE A 158 -15.98 2.08 9.89
C PHE A 158 -16.50 2.46 8.51
N THR A 159 -15.67 2.24 7.48
CA THR A 159 -16.08 2.52 6.10
C THR A 159 -17.33 1.70 5.76
N LYS A 160 -18.14 2.21 4.81
CA LYS A 160 -19.31 1.46 4.30
C LYS A 160 -18.93 0.08 3.78
N GLU A 161 -17.70 -0.09 3.32
CA GLU A 161 -17.23 -1.36 2.82
C GLU A 161 -16.82 -2.32 3.94
N THR A 162 -16.25 -1.84 5.06
CA THR A 162 -15.96 -2.71 6.21
C THR A 162 -17.22 -3.15 6.93
N SER A 163 -18.25 -2.30 6.98
CA SER A 163 -19.47 -2.56 7.73
C SER A 163 -20.61 -3.19 6.93
N ASN A 164 -20.42 -3.42 5.62
CA ASN A 164 -21.49 -3.94 4.76
C ASN A 164 -21.88 -5.37 5.18
N PRO A 165 -23.12 -5.63 5.64
CA PRO A 165 -23.53 -6.95 6.12
C PRO A 165 -23.31 -8.09 5.13
N ARG A 166 -23.36 -7.82 3.82
CA ARG A 166 -23.26 -8.83 2.78
C ARG A 166 -21.89 -9.50 2.70
N TYR A 167 -20.81 -8.73 2.87
CA TYR A 167 -19.43 -9.20 2.67
C TYR A 167 -18.53 -8.79 3.85
N LYS A 168 -19.14 -8.58 5.01
CA LYS A 168 -18.47 -8.11 6.22
C LYS A 168 -17.37 -9.08 6.66
N ALA A 169 -17.64 -10.38 6.62
CA ALA A 169 -16.68 -11.39 7.03
C ALA A 169 -15.41 -11.33 6.16
N GLU A 170 -15.57 -11.30 4.84
CA GLU A 170 -14.48 -11.19 3.87
C GLU A 170 -13.70 -9.87 4.04
N ALA A 171 -14.41 -8.77 4.31
CA ALA A 171 -13.79 -7.48 4.57
C ALA A 171 -12.93 -7.50 5.85
N LEU A 172 -13.42 -8.14 6.91
CA LEU A 172 -12.70 -8.26 8.18
C LEU A 172 -11.49 -9.20 8.07
N ASP A 173 -11.62 -10.31 7.35
CA ASP A 173 -10.51 -11.22 7.06
C ASP A 173 -9.41 -10.51 6.26
N LEU A 174 -9.78 -9.78 5.21
CA LEU A 174 -8.86 -9.00 4.39
C LEU A 174 -8.18 -7.88 5.19
N LEU A 175 -8.93 -7.17 6.04
CA LEU A 175 -8.40 -6.12 6.90
C LEU A 175 -7.42 -6.69 7.95
N ASN A 176 -7.75 -7.83 8.56
CA ASN A 176 -6.88 -8.53 9.51
C ASN A 176 -5.61 -9.04 8.82
N TRP A 177 -5.72 -9.57 7.60
CA TRP A 177 -4.58 -9.92 6.78
C TRP A 177 -3.67 -8.71 6.53
N ALA A 178 -4.22 -7.57 6.11
CA ALA A 178 -3.44 -6.37 5.82
C ALA A 178 -2.68 -5.90 7.07
N ARG A 179 -3.31 -5.97 8.25
CA ARG A 179 -2.66 -5.68 9.54
C ARG A 179 -1.47 -6.61 9.78
N GLN A 180 -1.64 -7.92 9.59
CA GLN A 180 -0.56 -8.90 9.79
C GLN A 180 0.56 -8.73 8.77
N HIS A 181 0.22 -8.50 7.50
CA HIS A 181 1.18 -8.27 6.43
C HIS A 181 2.01 -7.01 6.71
N THR A 182 1.35 -5.91 7.09
CA THR A 182 2.02 -4.67 7.51
C THR A 182 3.01 -4.96 8.65
N HIS A 183 2.61 -5.72 9.67
CA HIS A 183 3.51 -6.07 10.77
C HIS A 183 4.76 -6.84 10.30
N ARG A 184 4.60 -7.82 9.40
CA ARG A 184 5.72 -8.59 8.82
C ARG A 184 6.66 -7.70 8.01
N ALA A 185 6.11 -6.81 7.18
CA ALA A 185 6.90 -5.88 6.39
C ALA A 185 7.63 -4.85 7.26
N MET A 186 6.96 -4.29 8.27
CA MET A 186 7.54 -3.33 9.20
C MET A 186 8.64 -3.96 10.07
N ASN A 187 8.55 -5.24 10.43
CA ASN A 187 9.64 -5.95 11.10
C ASN A 187 10.91 -6.03 10.24
N THR A 188 10.74 -6.01 8.93
CA THR A 188 11.83 -5.99 7.94
C THR A 188 12.37 -4.56 7.75
N ALA A 189 11.49 -3.57 7.71
CA ALA A 189 11.81 -2.19 7.34
C ALA A 189 12.20 -1.28 8.51
N LYS A 190 11.78 -1.55 9.76
CA LYS A 190 11.79 -0.57 10.87
C LYS A 190 13.12 0.14 11.13
N TYR A 191 14.26 -0.53 10.88
CA TYR A 191 15.60 0.04 11.08
C TYR A 191 16.14 0.78 9.86
N LEU A 192 15.48 0.66 8.72
CA LEU A 192 15.80 1.35 7.47
C LEU A 192 14.94 2.60 7.26
N ILE A 193 13.76 2.69 7.91
CA ILE A 193 12.85 3.83 7.76
C ILE A 193 13.54 5.15 8.13
N ASP A 194 13.42 6.19 7.31
CA ASP A 194 13.98 7.52 7.60
C ASP A 194 13.47 8.06 8.95
N LEU A 195 14.35 8.73 9.72
CA LEU A 195 14.04 9.24 11.05
C LEU A 195 12.85 10.21 11.05
N ARG A 196 12.69 11.03 10.00
CA ARG A 196 11.58 11.98 9.83
C ARG A 196 10.24 11.26 9.69
N PHE A 197 10.22 10.09 9.07
CA PHE A 197 9.02 9.24 9.04
C PHE A 197 8.80 8.51 10.36
N ARG A 198 9.84 8.00 11.03
CA ARG A 198 9.69 7.29 12.31
C ARG A 198 9.03 8.14 13.39
N SER A 199 9.42 9.41 13.51
CA SER A 199 8.83 10.32 14.50
C SER A 199 7.32 10.50 14.28
N ASN A 200 6.92 10.72 13.02
CA ASN A 200 5.53 10.86 12.63
C ASN A 200 4.74 9.57 12.88
N ILE A 201 5.29 8.41 12.54
CA ILE A 201 4.66 7.10 12.79
C ILE A 201 4.45 6.88 14.30
N ALA A 202 5.49 7.11 15.11
CA ALA A 202 5.41 6.93 16.56
C ALA A 202 4.31 7.78 17.21
N SER A 203 4.08 8.99 16.68
CA SER A 203 3.05 9.91 17.19
C SER A 203 1.61 9.40 16.98
N ARG A 204 1.36 8.46 16.05
CA ARG A 204 0.03 7.90 15.73
C ARG A 204 -0.61 7.11 16.87
N ARG A 205 0.20 6.64 17.83
CA ARG A 205 -0.28 5.97 19.06
C ARG A 205 -1.33 6.81 19.80
N LYS A 206 -1.26 8.13 19.69
CA LYS A 206 -2.21 9.05 20.32
C LYS A 206 -3.61 9.01 19.67
N GLY A 207 -3.68 8.88 18.35
CA GLY A 207 -4.95 8.75 17.60
C GLY A 207 -5.56 7.37 17.80
N LYS A 208 -4.73 6.32 17.82
CA LYS A 208 -5.21 4.95 18.08
C LYS A 208 -5.82 4.79 19.48
N ARG A 209 -5.22 5.40 20.51
CA ARG A 209 -5.81 5.43 21.87
C ARG A 209 -7.15 6.14 21.90
N TRP A 210 -7.28 7.26 21.19
CA TRP A 210 -8.54 7.97 21.07
C TRP A 210 -9.61 7.12 20.36
N LEU A 211 -9.28 6.46 19.26
CA LEU A 211 -10.18 5.49 18.63
C LEU A 211 -10.60 4.38 19.60
N ALA A 212 -9.67 3.86 20.41
CA ALA A 212 -9.98 2.80 21.37
C ALA A 212 -10.93 3.27 22.49
N SER A 213 -10.86 4.55 22.91
CA SER A 213 -11.83 5.12 23.85
C SER A 213 -13.24 5.28 23.27
N ILE A 214 -13.36 5.31 21.94
CA ILE A 214 -14.65 5.47 21.24
C ILE A 214 -15.25 4.11 20.89
N PHE A 215 -14.47 3.27 20.19
CA PHE A 215 -14.93 2.01 19.60
C PHE A 215 -14.64 0.78 20.47
N GLY A 216 -13.92 0.93 21.57
CA GLY A 216 -13.39 -0.18 22.35
C GLY A 216 -12.08 -0.73 21.78
N SER A 217 -11.27 -1.31 22.66
CA SER A 217 -9.93 -1.83 22.30
C SER A 217 -10.00 -3.01 21.33
N ARG A 218 -11.03 -3.86 21.41
CA ARG A 218 -11.19 -5.04 20.54
C ARG A 218 -11.35 -4.63 19.07
N SER A 219 -12.22 -3.67 18.82
CA SER A 219 -12.49 -3.08 17.51
C SER A 219 -11.24 -2.50 16.86
N VAL A 220 -10.48 -1.72 17.63
CA VAL A 220 -9.30 -1.01 17.14
C VAL A 220 -8.09 -1.94 16.97
N LYS A 221 -8.09 -3.12 17.58
CA LYS A 221 -7.07 -4.17 17.35
C LYS A 221 -7.15 -4.77 15.95
N LEU A 222 -8.27 -4.62 15.22
CA LEU A 222 -8.36 -4.99 13.80
C LEU A 222 -7.45 -4.14 12.91
N LEU A 223 -7.07 -2.94 13.36
CA LEU A 223 -6.24 -2.00 12.60
C LEU A 223 -4.77 -2.12 13.02
N HIS A 224 -3.85 -1.86 12.09
CA HIS A 224 -2.44 -1.70 12.44
C HIS A 224 -2.22 -0.46 13.32
N PRO A 225 -1.17 -0.37 14.14
CA PRO A 225 -0.85 0.87 14.86
C PRO A 225 -0.60 2.08 13.97
N ASP A 226 -0.14 1.83 12.74
CA ASP A 226 0.38 2.89 11.87
C ASP A 226 -0.65 3.41 10.87
N TRP A 227 -1.83 2.80 10.75
CA TRP A 227 -2.87 3.25 9.84
C TRP A 227 -4.26 3.03 10.44
N THR A 228 -5.23 3.84 10.01
CA THR A 228 -6.65 3.72 10.40
C THR A 228 -7.47 3.10 9.30
N THR A 229 -7.00 3.23 8.07
CA THR A 229 -7.69 2.85 6.85
C THR A 229 -6.68 2.24 5.89
N VAL A 230 -7.15 1.28 5.10
CA VAL A 230 -6.42 0.74 3.97
C VAL A 230 -7.26 0.87 2.70
N ALA A 231 -6.62 1.18 1.59
CA ALA A 231 -7.22 1.16 0.26
C ALA A 231 -6.61 0.03 -0.56
N PHE A 232 -7.43 -0.87 -1.09
CA PHE A 232 -7.02 -1.96 -1.97
C PHE A 232 -7.25 -1.59 -3.43
N PHE A 233 -6.26 -1.89 -4.28
CA PHE A 233 -6.29 -1.57 -5.70
C PHE A 233 -6.12 -2.84 -6.53
N SER A 234 -6.99 -3.02 -7.54
CA SER A 234 -6.90 -4.14 -8.51
C SER A 234 -6.04 -3.82 -9.75
N SER A 235 -5.46 -2.62 -9.81
CA SER A 235 -4.58 -2.20 -10.89
C SER A 235 -3.78 -0.98 -10.43
N PHE A 236 -3.91 0.17 -11.09
CA PHE A 236 -3.19 1.41 -10.77
C PHE A 236 -4.15 2.41 -10.12
N ALA A 237 -3.62 3.20 -9.18
CA ALA A 237 -4.34 4.36 -8.66
C ALA A 237 -4.61 5.36 -9.80
N GLY A 238 -5.60 6.24 -9.63
CA GLY A 238 -6.06 7.18 -10.65
C GLY A 238 -5.02 8.23 -11.07
N GLY A 239 -5.50 9.36 -11.60
CA GLY A 239 -4.64 10.46 -12.05
C GLY A 239 -3.72 11.03 -10.96
N ILE A 240 -2.90 12.02 -11.34
CA ILE A 240 -1.99 12.69 -10.41
C ILE A 240 -2.78 13.33 -9.26
N HIS A 241 -2.38 13.06 -8.01
CA HIS A 241 -3.09 13.55 -6.83
C HIS A 241 -2.17 13.72 -5.61
N ARG A 242 -2.76 14.29 -4.54
CA ARG A 242 -2.23 14.34 -3.17
C ARG A 242 -3.32 13.86 -2.23
N ASP A 243 -2.92 13.16 -1.17
CA ASP A 243 -3.83 12.70 -0.12
C ASP A 243 -3.88 13.76 0.98
N THR A 244 -4.52 14.89 0.68
CA THR A 244 -4.51 16.07 1.56
C THR A 244 -5.19 15.87 2.91
N GLU A 245 -5.87 14.74 3.11
CA GLU A 245 -6.59 14.40 4.34
C GLU A 245 -5.86 13.35 5.19
N ASP A 246 -4.68 12.91 4.74
CA ASP A 246 -3.90 11.87 5.38
C ASP A 246 -2.71 12.47 6.14
N CYS A 247 -2.26 11.74 7.17
CA CYS A 247 -1.03 12.01 7.88
C CYS A 247 0.17 11.44 7.14
N ILE A 248 1.30 12.15 7.27
CA ILE A 248 2.58 11.68 6.76
C ILE A 248 3.16 10.62 7.71
N PRO A 249 3.75 9.51 7.22
CA PRO A 249 3.67 8.99 5.85
C PRO A 249 2.50 8.02 5.62
N SER A 250 2.09 7.85 4.37
CA SER A 250 1.27 6.72 3.93
C SER A 250 2.16 5.56 3.48
N TYR A 251 1.62 4.36 3.48
CA TYR A 251 2.29 3.13 3.04
C TYR A 251 1.68 2.65 1.74
N LEU A 252 2.48 2.08 0.85
CA LEU A 252 2.00 1.35 -0.33
C LEU A 252 2.75 0.02 -0.43
N PHE A 253 1.99 -1.06 -0.53
CA PHE A 253 2.47 -2.42 -0.70
C PHE A 253 2.14 -2.88 -2.13
N ASN A 254 3.17 -3.22 -2.89
CA ASN A 254 3.03 -3.59 -4.30
C ASN A 254 3.11 -5.11 -4.50
N PHE A 255 2.19 -5.68 -5.28
CA PHE A 255 2.15 -7.12 -5.54
C PHE A 255 1.82 -7.43 -7.00
N GLY A 256 2.15 -8.66 -7.41
CA GLY A 256 1.91 -9.15 -8.76
C GLY A 256 2.95 -8.62 -9.74
N GLU A 257 2.74 -7.40 -10.23
CA GLU A 257 3.62 -6.76 -11.22
C GLU A 257 4.34 -5.54 -10.65
N ALA A 258 5.48 -5.21 -11.27
CA ALA A 258 6.18 -3.97 -11.00
C ALA A 258 5.36 -2.76 -11.49
N ALA A 259 5.64 -1.58 -10.95
CA ALA A 259 5.01 -0.34 -11.36
C ALA A 259 5.98 0.84 -11.26
N TRP A 260 5.68 1.93 -11.97
CA TRP A 260 6.32 3.22 -11.74
C TRP A 260 5.51 4.03 -10.73
N ILE A 261 6.17 4.62 -9.74
CA ILE A 261 5.65 5.80 -9.05
C ILE A 261 6.24 7.03 -9.72
N LYS A 262 5.38 7.86 -10.33
CA LYS A 262 5.79 9.12 -10.94
C LYS A 262 5.62 10.27 -9.95
N LEU A 263 6.62 11.13 -9.88
CA LEU A 263 6.72 12.33 -9.07
C LEU A 263 6.89 13.54 -10.02
N PRO A 264 5.78 14.05 -10.60
CA PRO A 264 5.82 15.02 -11.69
C PRO A 264 6.50 16.35 -11.31
N GLU A 265 6.41 16.80 -10.06
CA GLU A 265 7.08 18.03 -9.60
C GLU A 265 8.61 17.95 -9.68
N PHE A 266 9.16 16.73 -9.70
CA PHE A 266 10.59 16.46 -9.74
C PHE A 266 11.05 15.84 -11.08
N SER A 267 10.14 15.70 -12.04
CA SER A 267 10.38 14.99 -13.32
C SER A 267 11.03 13.61 -13.11
N ALA A 268 10.60 12.93 -12.05
CA ALA A 268 11.22 11.71 -11.55
C ALA A 268 10.22 10.56 -11.51
N LYS A 269 10.70 9.35 -11.75
CA LYS A 269 9.95 8.12 -11.48
C LYS A 269 10.83 7.08 -10.82
N ILE A 270 10.26 6.32 -9.90
CA ILE A 270 10.93 5.21 -9.22
C ILE A 270 10.22 3.90 -9.55
N LEU A 271 11.00 2.88 -9.86
CA LEU A 271 10.48 1.53 -10.09
C LEU A 271 10.17 0.89 -8.74
N ILE A 272 8.98 0.32 -8.62
CA ILE A 272 8.57 -0.46 -7.46
C ILE A 272 8.35 -1.89 -7.92
N GLU A 273 9.06 -2.83 -7.31
CA GLU A 273 8.96 -4.25 -7.60
C GLU A 273 7.87 -4.90 -6.74
N PRO A 274 7.42 -6.12 -7.06
CA PRO A 274 6.58 -6.88 -6.15
C PRO A 274 7.29 -7.09 -4.80
N LEU A 275 6.53 -6.96 -3.71
CA LEU A 275 6.97 -7.03 -2.30
C LEU A 275 7.76 -5.83 -1.78
N ASP A 276 7.99 -4.80 -2.61
CA ASP A 276 8.52 -3.53 -2.12
C ASP A 276 7.49 -2.84 -1.21
N LEU A 277 7.99 -2.31 -0.08
CA LEU A 277 7.29 -1.37 0.76
C LEU A 277 7.67 0.05 0.35
N VAL A 278 6.68 0.86 0.01
CA VAL A 278 6.86 2.29 -0.21
C VAL A 278 6.27 3.05 0.95
N ILE A 279 7.02 4.01 1.48
CA ILE A 279 6.62 4.94 2.53
C ILE A 279 6.64 6.33 1.91
N LEU A 280 5.49 6.98 1.78
CA LEU A 280 5.33 8.18 0.95
C LEU A 280 4.78 9.34 1.79
N ASN A 281 5.31 10.54 1.56
CA ASN A 281 4.66 11.78 1.95
C ASN A 281 3.59 12.16 0.91
N SER A 282 2.50 11.39 0.92
CA SER A 282 1.45 11.47 -0.09
C SER A 282 0.56 12.71 0.04
N ARG A 283 0.62 13.34 1.22
CA ARG A 283 -0.06 14.60 1.55
C ARG A 283 0.59 15.80 0.86
N THR A 284 1.91 15.91 0.92
CA THR A 284 2.62 17.10 0.44
C THR A 284 2.89 17.04 -1.07
N PHE A 285 3.31 15.87 -1.57
CA PHE A 285 3.85 15.74 -2.93
C PHE A 285 2.89 15.06 -3.88
N TYR A 286 2.76 15.63 -5.09
CA TYR A 286 1.96 15.00 -6.14
C TYR A 286 2.59 13.70 -6.61
N HIS A 287 1.76 12.68 -6.78
CA HIS A 287 2.21 11.37 -7.21
C HIS A 287 1.14 10.63 -8.02
N ARG A 288 1.56 9.59 -8.76
CA ARG A 288 0.68 8.59 -9.39
C ARG A 288 1.41 7.26 -9.58
N THR A 289 0.66 6.17 -9.70
CA THR A 289 1.19 4.86 -10.11
C THR A 289 0.89 4.59 -11.58
N LYS A 290 1.84 4.02 -12.32
CA LYS A 290 1.71 3.69 -13.75
C LYS A 290 2.31 2.30 -14.06
N PRO A 291 1.83 1.60 -15.09
CA PRO A 291 2.46 0.37 -15.58
C PRO A 291 3.87 0.63 -16.12
N LEU A 292 4.71 -0.42 -16.24
CA LEU A 292 6.04 -0.33 -16.85
C LEU A 292 5.99 -0.06 -18.35
N ASP A 293 5.03 -0.68 -19.02
CA ASP A 293 4.82 -0.64 -20.45
C ASP A 293 3.45 -0.04 -20.74
N ASP A 294 3.42 1.16 -21.31
CA ASP A 294 2.17 1.85 -21.68
C ASP A 294 1.45 1.13 -22.84
N SER A 295 2.11 0.20 -23.55
CA SER A 295 1.55 -0.57 -24.68
C SER A 295 0.81 -1.85 -24.28
N ARG A 296 1.02 -2.37 -23.06
CA ARG A 296 0.23 -3.48 -22.52
C ARG A 296 -1.11 -2.95 -22.03
N SER A 297 -2.05 -2.99 -22.97
CA SER A 297 -3.50 -2.92 -22.81
C SER A 297 -3.98 -3.19 -21.38
N LYS A 298 -4.83 -2.30 -20.87
CA LYS A 298 -6.05 -2.42 -20.03
C LYS A 298 -6.33 -3.68 -19.14
N ASP A 299 -5.66 -4.79 -19.39
CA ASP A 299 -5.59 -6.04 -18.65
C ASP A 299 -4.27 -6.12 -17.84
N ALA A 300 -4.06 -5.16 -16.94
CA ALA A 300 -3.09 -5.27 -15.84
C ALA A 300 -3.53 -6.33 -14.81
N GLY A 301 -3.80 -7.55 -15.28
CA GLY A 301 -4.58 -8.57 -14.60
C GLY A 301 -3.97 -9.08 -13.30
N ASP A 302 -2.66 -8.94 -13.14
CA ASP A 302 -1.94 -9.54 -12.02
C ASP A 302 -1.49 -8.54 -10.97
N ARG A 303 -1.38 -7.24 -11.31
CA ARG A 303 -1.01 -6.23 -10.33
C ARG A 303 -2.14 -6.00 -9.35
N TRP A 304 -1.82 -6.09 -8.06
CA TRP A 304 -2.67 -5.55 -7.02
C TRP A 304 -1.80 -4.89 -5.95
N ALA A 305 -2.41 -4.01 -5.19
CA ALA A 305 -1.71 -3.28 -4.14
C ALA A 305 -2.68 -2.99 -3.00
N PHE A 306 -2.13 -2.68 -1.84
CA PHE A 306 -2.89 -1.90 -0.87
C PHE A 306 -2.06 -0.76 -0.32
N SER A 307 -2.72 0.36 -0.05
CA SER A 307 -2.15 1.47 0.67
C SER A 307 -2.71 1.49 2.09
N GLY A 308 -1.87 1.73 3.08
CA GLY A 308 -2.30 1.98 4.46
C GLY A 308 -2.02 3.42 4.83
N PHE A 309 -3.00 4.13 5.37
CA PHE A 309 -2.85 5.53 5.73
C PHE A 309 -3.59 5.86 7.03
N PHE A 310 -3.15 6.94 7.67
CA PHE A 310 -3.72 7.41 8.91
C PHE A 310 -4.40 8.75 8.65
N ARG A 311 -5.70 8.85 8.91
CA ARG A 311 -6.44 10.09 8.63
C ARG A 311 -6.05 11.21 9.57
N GLU A 312 -5.80 12.40 9.03
CA GLU A 312 -5.40 13.56 9.82
C GLU A 312 -6.46 13.96 10.85
N SER A 313 -7.72 13.92 10.47
CA SER A 313 -8.84 14.20 11.38
C SER A 313 -8.87 13.24 12.57
N ILE A 314 -8.48 11.97 12.38
CA ILE A 314 -8.36 11.01 13.49
C ILE A 314 -7.14 11.31 14.35
N PHE A 315 -6.04 11.70 13.71
CA PHE A 315 -4.80 12.04 14.41
C PHE A 315 -4.97 13.28 15.31
N ASN A 316 -5.67 14.28 14.79
CA ASN A 316 -6.01 15.53 15.48
C ASN A 316 -7.20 15.39 16.43
N ARG A 317 -7.87 14.22 16.44
CA ARG A 317 -9.03 13.93 17.29
C ARG A 317 -10.13 14.96 17.09
N GLU A 318 -10.35 15.33 15.84
CA GLU A 318 -11.36 16.32 15.49
C GLU A 318 -12.74 15.83 15.95
N ALA A 319 -13.52 16.76 16.51
CA ALA A 319 -14.87 16.46 16.92
C ALA A 319 -15.74 16.13 15.71
N VAL A 320 -16.67 15.20 15.90
CA VAL A 320 -17.68 14.84 14.89
C VAL A 320 -19.07 15.06 15.46
N CYS A 321 -20.02 15.39 14.59
CA CYS A 321 -21.42 15.53 14.98
C CYS A 321 -22.02 14.19 15.44
N LYS A 322 -21.55 13.08 14.85
CA LYS A 322 -22.01 11.73 15.19
C LYS A 322 -20.84 10.78 15.34
N ILE A 323 -20.80 10.13 16.49
CA ILE A 323 -20.00 8.93 16.70
C ILE A 323 -20.93 7.74 16.48
N ALA A 324 -20.47 6.74 15.73
CA ALA A 324 -21.17 5.48 15.53
C ALA A 324 -21.81 4.95 16.84
N GLN A 325 -23.13 4.80 16.85
CA GLN A 325 -23.88 4.30 18.01
C GLN A 325 -23.71 2.77 18.22
N TRP A 326 -23.20 2.07 17.21
CA TRP A 326 -22.96 0.63 17.19
C TRP A 326 -21.54 0.32 17.69
N ARG A 327 -21.43 -0.12 18.94
CA ARG A 327 -20.19 -0.67 19.49
C ARG A 327 -20.01 -2.07 18.90
N LEU A 328 -18.88 -2.29 18.22
CA LEU A 328 -18.48 -3.60 17.68
C LEU A 328 -18.42 -4.71 18.74
N ASP A 329 -18.46 -4.39 20.03
CA ASP A 329 -18.65 -5.40 21.08
C ASP A 329 -19.90 -6.27 20.81
N ALA A 330 -20.98 -5.68 20.28
CA ALA A 330 -22.20 -6.41 19.86
C ALA A 330 -22.04 -7.22 18.55
N ILE A 331 -20.94 -7.05 17.81
CA ILE A 331 -20.65 -7.76 16.56
C ILE A 331 -19.80 -9.00 16.79
N PHE A 332 -19.03 -9.02 17.89
CA PHE A 332 -18.16 -10.13 18.23
C PHE A 332 -18.77 -11.07 19.28
N GLU A 333 -20.02 -10.86 19.68
CA GLU A 333 -20.75 -11.82 20.53
C GLU A 333 -21.12 -13.11 19.78
N ASP A 334 -21.21 -13.07 18.44
CA ASP A 334 -21.52 -14.23 17.59
C ASP A 334 -20.30 -14.99 17.05
N HIS A 335 -19.08 -14.55 17.34
CA HIS A 335 -17.85 -15.30 17.06
C HIS A 335 -17.27 -15.88 18.35
N LYS A 336 -18.03 -16.79 18.95
CA LYS A 336 -17.50 -17.82 19.85
C LYS A 336 -17.34 -19.10 19.05
N GLU A 337 -16.10 -19.41 18.66
CA GLU A 337 -15.47 -20.74 18.73
C GLU A 337 -13.98 -20.63 18.38
#